data_AF-A0A7C4JF68-F1
#
_entry.id   AF-A0A7C4JF68-F1
#
_cell.length_a   1.000
_cell.length_b   1.000
_cell.length_c   1.000
_cell.angle_alpha   90.00
_cell.angle_beta   90.00
_cell.angle_gamma   90.00
#
_symmetry.space_group_name_H-M   'P 1'
#
loop_
_entity.id
_entity.type
_entity.pdbx_description
1 polymer ?
#
loop_
_entity_poly.entity_id
_entity_poly.type
_entity_poly.pdbx_seq_one_letter_code
_entity_poly.pdbx_strand_id
1 'polypeptide(L)'
;MKEVHKWGVFEVDFKSSSSYGDPFRDVSLSCIFRSPTGREFVVDGFWNGGSTWCVRFMPDELGVWSYRTLCSNSGDEGLHNQTGFFESVPYEGENPIYIHGALKLSDNRRYLVHADGVPYFWLADTAWNGVLRSTVA
;
A
#
# COMPACT_ATOMS: atom_id res chain seq x y z
N MET A 1 -14.11 11.18 4.84
CA MET A 1 -13.53 10.04 4.11
C MET A 1 -12.07 10.40 3.82
N LYS A 2 -11.12 9.48 3.95
CA LYS A 2 -9.71 9.81 3.65
C LYS A 2 -9.53 9.88 2.14
N GLU A 3 -8.89 10.93 1.63
CA GLU A 3 -8.51 11.08 0.23
C GLU A 3 -7.05 10.66 0.05
N VAL A 4 -6.77 9.98 -1.06
CA VAL A 4 -5.42 9.57 -1.46
C VAL A 4 -5.34 9.73 -2.97
N HIS A 5 -4.32 10.39 -3.50
CA HIS A 5 -4.21 10.47 -4.95
C HIS A 5 -3.93 9.08 -5.57
N LYS A 6 -4.34 8.85 -6.82
CA LYS A 6 -3.97 7.64 -7.59
C LYS A 6 -2.44 7.48 -7.59
N TRP A 7 -1.99 6.24 -7.38
CA TRP A 7 -0.60 5.87 -7.14
C TRP A 7 0.06 6.45 -5.88
N GLY A 8 -0.71 7.09 -5.00
CA GLY A 8 -0.28 7.49 -3.65
C GLY A 8 -0.38 6.34 -2.65
N VAL A 9 -0.02 6.61 -1.39
CA VAL A 9 -0.08 5.60 -0.31
C VAL A 9 -1.32 5.82 0.53
N PHE A 10 -2.27 4.89 0.45
CA PHE A 10 -3.28 4.71 1.48
C PHE A 10 -2.67 3.92 2.62
N GLU A 11 -2.70 4.50 3.82
CA GLU A 11 -2.22 3.89 5.05
C GLU A 11 -3.32 3.94 6.10
N VAL A 12 -3.51 2.84 6.81
CA VAL A 12 -4.44 2.76 7.93
C VAL A 12 -3.87 1.85 9.02
N ASP A 13 -4.02 2.31 10.25
CA ASP A 13 -3.66 1.55 11.44
C ASP A 13 -4.90 0.94 12.08
N PHE A 14 -4.74 -0.29 12.58
CA PHE A 14 -5.69 -1.03 13.39
C PHE A 14 -5.05 -1.30 14.75
N LYS A 15 -5.88 -1.37 15.79
CA LYS A 15 -5.44 -1.70 17.15
C LYS A 15 -5.94 -3.08 17.50
N SER A 16 -5.01 -3.99 17.73
CA SER A 16 -5.27 -5.34 18.24
C SER A 16 -6.03 -5.30 19.56
N SER A 17 -7.10 -6.08 19.65
CA SER A 17 -7.80 -6.33 20.92
C SER A 17 -7.17 -7.48 21.69
N SER A 18 -6.34 -8.30 21.04
CA SER A 18 -5.56 -9.36 21.65
C SER A 18 -4.13 -8.93 21.99
N SER A 19 -3.48 -9.69 22.88
CA SER A 19 -2.04 -9.57 23.15
C SER A 19 -1.34 -10.79 22.59
N TYR A 20 -0.26 -10.57 21.84
CA TYR A 20 0.55 -11.63 21.25
C TYR A 20 1.94 -11.64 21.89
N GLY A 21 2.51 -12.84 22.09
CA GLY A 21 3.85 -12.99 22.67
C GLY A 21 4.93 -12.58 21.67
N ASP A 22 4.80 -13.04 20.43
CA ASP A 22 5.60 -12.63 19.26
C ASP A 22 4.64 -12.20 18.14
N PRO A 23 4.23 -10.91 18.10
CA PRO A 23 3.29 -10.40 17.10
C PRO A 23 3.73 -10.63 15.65
N PHE A 24 5.03 -10.78 15.39
CA PHE A 24 5.54 -11.00 14.04
C PHE A 24 5.33 -12.44 13.57
N ARG A 25 5.29 -13.41 14.50
CA ARG A 25 5.19 -14.85 14.18
C ARG A 25 3.82 -15.43 14.47
N ASP A 26 3.16 -14.93 15.51
CA ASP A 26 1.97 -15.58 16.09
C ASP A 26 0.69 -15.22 15.33
N VAL A 27 0.70 -14.13 14.56
CA VAL A 27 -0.47 -13.61 13.88
C VAL A 27 -0.09 -12.96 12.56
N SER A 28 -0.91 -13.22 11.54
CA SER A 28 -0.92 -12.50 10.27
C SER A 28 -2.20 -11.70 10.10
N LEU A 29 -2.05 -10.53 9.49
CA LEU A 29 -3.12 -9.65 9.04
C LEU A 29 -3.00 -9.48 7.53
N SER A 30 -4.09 -9.64 6.80
CA SER A 30 -4.21 -9.26 5.40
C SER A 30 -5.41 -8.33 5.22
N CYS A 31 -5.45 -7.58 4.13
CA CYS A 31 -6.56 -6.68 3.82
C CYS A 31 -6.98 -6.86 2.37
N ILE A 32 -8.28 -7.07 2.16
CA ILE A 32 -8.90 -7.12 0.85
C ILE A 32 -9.36 -5.71 0.50
N PHE A 33 -8.75 -5.12 -0.51
CA PHE A 33 -9.18 -3.86 -1.12
C PHE A 33 -10.02 -4.15 -2.36
N ARG A 34 -11.13 -3.43 -2.52
CA ARG A 34 -12.01 -3.53 -3.69
C ARG A 34 -12.06 -2.19 -4.42
N SER A 35 -11.76 -2.23 -5.71
CA SER A 35 -11.76 -1.06 -6.60
C SER A 35 -13.18 -0.61 -6.93
N PRO A 36 -13.34 0.62 -7.45
CA PRO A 36 -14.63 1.10 -7.98
C PRO A 36 -15.21 0.19 -9.07
N THR A 37 -14.37 -0.37 -9.95
CA THR A 37 -14.74 -1.39 -10.95
C THR A 37 -15.00 -2.79 -10.36
N GLY A 38 -14.72 -3.01 -9.08
CA GLY A 38 -14.96 -4.28 -8.38
C GLY A 38 -13.81 -5.28 -8.43
N ARG A 39 -12.62 -4.89 -8.90
CA ARG A 39 -11.40 -5.71 -8.77
C ARG A 39 -11.00 -5.82 -7.31
N GLU A 40 -10.53 -6.99 -6.90
CA GLU A 40 -10.05 -7.21 -5.53
C GLU A 40 -8.54 -7.39 -5.49
N PHE A 41 -7.93 -6.83 -4.45
CA PHE A 41 -6.49 -6.93 -4.15
C PHE A 41 -6.33 -7.38 -2.72
N VAL A 42 -5.50 -8.39 -2.50
CA VAL A 42 -5.13 -8.84 -1.16
C VAL A 42 -3.72 -8.36 -0.89
N VAL A 43 -3.54 -7.63 0.21
CA VAL A 43 -2.23 -7.17 0.67
C VAL A 43 -2.01 -7.56 2.12
N ASP A 44 -0.76 -7.83 2.47
CA ASP A 44 -0.40 -8.12 3.85
C ASP A 44 -0.29 -6.83 4.67
N GLY A 45 -0.83 -6.89 5.87
CA GLY A 45 -0.55 -5.94 6.94
C GLY A 45 0.73 -6.34 7.68
N PHE A 46 1.24 -5.40 8.46
CA PHE A 46 2.45 -5.61 9.26
C PHE A 46 2.26 -5.06 10.67
N TRP A 47 2.95 -5.68 11.62
CA TRP A 47 3.02 -5.19 12.99
C TRP A 47 3.84 -3.89 13.02
N ASN A 48 3.24 -2.84 13.57
CA ASN A 48 3.80 -1.48 13.64
C ASN A 48 4.09 -1.05 15.09
N GLY A 49 4.44 -2.02 15.96
CA GLY A 49 4.78 -1.77 17.35
C GLY A 49 3.58 -1.78 18.31
N GLY A 50 3.81 -2.30 19.53
CA GLY A 50 2.77 -2.42 20.56
C GLY A 50 1.59 -3.28 20.08
N SER A 51 0.37 -2.75 20.20
CA SER A 51 -0.84 -3.38 19.66
C SER A 51 -1.22 -2.87 18.26
N THR A 52 -0.32 -2.14 17.58
CA THR A 52 -0.62 -1.48 16.30
C THR A 52 -0.29 -2.38 15.13
N TRP A 53 -1.23 -2.46 14.19
CA TRP A 53 -1.07 -3.14 12.92
C TRP A 53 -1.37 -2.16 11.81
N CYS A 54 -0.57 -2.18 10.75
CA CYS A 54 -0.68 -1.22 9.67
C CYS A 54 -0.90 -1.97 8.35
N VAL A 55 -1.70 -1.37 7.48
CA VAL A 55 -1.86 -1.81 6.09
C VAL A 55 -1.55 -0.63 5.19
N ARG A 56 -0.73 -0.86 4.16
CA ARG A 56 -0.42 0.10 3.10
C ARG A 56 -0.89 -0.43 1.75
N PHE A 57 -1.55 0.43 0.99
CA PHE A 57 -2.06 0.11 -0.34
C PHE A 57 -1.89 1.29 -1.28
N MET A 58 -1.65 1.01 -2.56
CA MET A 58 -1.51 2.01 -3.60
C MET A 58 -2.65 1.86 -4.62
N PRO A 59 -3.66 2.75 -4.62
CA PRO A 59 -4.78 2.66 -5.55
C PRO A 59 -4.33 2.95 -6.99
N ASP A 60 -4.82 2.16 -7.95
CA ASP A 60 -4.51 2.30 -9.39
C ASP A 60 -5.68 2.87 -10.21
N GLU A 61 -6.78 3.22 -9.55
CA GLU A 61 -8.06 3.61 -10.15
C GLU A 61 -8.71 4.73 -9.33
N LEU A 62 -9.28 5.73 -10.02
CA LEU A 62 -9.98 6.85 -9.40
C LEU A 62 -11.35 6.43 -8.89
N GLY A 63 -11.79 7.02 -7.78
CA GLY A 63 -13.10 6.80 -7.18
C GLY A 63 -13.03 6.13 -5.81
N VAL A 64 -14.18 5.68 -5.31
CA VAL A 64 -14.31 5.11 -3.96
C VAL A 64 -13.82 3.67 -3.91
N TRP A 65 -12.84 3.42 -3.06
CA TRP A 65 -12.36 2.09 -2.71
C TRP A 65 -12.93 1.66 -1.37
N SER A 66 -13.21 0.37 -1.23
CA SER A 66 -13.57 -0.24 0.06
C SER A 66 -12.52 -1.24 0.49
N TYR A 67 -12.43 -1.51 1.78
CA TYR A 67 -11.54 -2.55 2.29
C TYR A 67 -12.16 -3.36 3.42
N ARG A 68 -11.65 -4.58 3.60
CA ARG A 68 -11.94 -5.45 4.73
C ARG A 68 -10.71 -6.22 5.16
N THR A 69 -10.42 -6.24 6.46
CA THR A 69 -9.29 -6.99 7.01
C THR A 69 -9.63 -8.45 7.32
N LEU A 70 -8.63 -9.32 7.17
CA LEU A 70 -8.64 -10.73 7.52
C LEU A 70 -7.46 -10.99 8.46
N CYS A 71 -7.75 -11.36 9.71
CA CYS A 71 -6.75 -11.73 10.69
C CYS A 71 -6.78 -13.25 10.85
N SER A 72 -5.61 -13.88 10.94
CA SER A 72 -5.47 -15.31 11.25
C SER A 72 -6.09 -15.67 12.61
N ASN A 73 -6.04 -14.76 13.58
CA ASN A 73 -6.83 -14.85 14.81
C ASN A 73 -8.18 -14.15 14.62
N SER A 74 -9.22 -14.90 14.25
CA SER A 74 -10.56 -14.35 14.02
C SER A 74 -11.24 -13.81 15.28
N GLY A 75 -10.74 -14.15 16.48
CA GLY A 75 -11.22 -13.60 17.76
C GLY A 75 -10.66 -12.22 18.09
N ASP A 76 -9.67 -11.73 17.33
CA ASP A 76 -9.16 -10.37 17.48
C ASP A 76 -10.09 -9.38 16.78
N GLU A 77 -11.14 -8.96 17.49
CA GLU A 77 -12.12 -7.98 17.00
C GLU A 77 -11.52 -6.62 16.62
N GLY A 78 -10.29 -6.31 17.06
CA GLY A 78 -9.58 -5.10 16.67
C GLY A 78 -8.89 -5.19 15.30
N LEU A 79 -8.63 -6.41 14.83
CA LEU A 79 -7.94 -6.68 13.56
C LEU A 79 -8.79 -7.40 12.53
N HIS A 80 -9.70 -8.28 12.93
CA HIS A 80 -10.52 -9.07 12.01
C HIS A 80 -11.79 -8.30 11.59
N ASN A 81 -12.21 -8.47 10.34
CA ASN A 81 -13.43 -7.88 9.78
C ASN A 81 -13.56 -6.36 9.96
N GLN A 82 -12.44 -5.64 10.12
CA GLN A 82 -12.45 -4.19 10.09
C GLN A 82 -12.71 -3.74 8.66
N THR A 83 -13.65 -2.81 8.49
CA THR A 83 -14.05 -2.31 7.18
C THR A 83 -13.92 -0.81 7.10
N GLY A 84 -13.66 -0.29 5.91
CA GLY A 84 -13.70 1.14 5.68
C GLY A 84 -13.66 1.49 4.20
N PHE A 85 -13.59 2.80 3.95
CA PHE A 85 -13.58 3.37 2.61
C PHE A 85 -12.59 4.52 2.54
N PHE A 86 -12.01 4.72 1.36
CA PHE A 86 -11.23 5.89 1.02
C PHE A 86 -11.49 6.25 -0.44
N GLU A 87 -11.21 7.51 -0.80
CA GLU A 87 -11.39 7.98 -2.15
C GLU A 87 -10.04 8.16 -2.84
N SER A 88 -9.91 7.56 -4.02
CA SER A 88 -8.76 7.79 -4.89
C SER A 88 -9.03 8.96 -5.83
N VAL A 89 -8.25 10.03 -5.69
CA VAL A 89 -8.41 11.28 -6.45
C VAL A 89 -7.27 11.47 -7.46
N PRO A 90 -7.41 12.35 -8.47
CA PRO A 90 -6.30 12.71 -9.34
C PRO A 90 -5.12 13.29 -8.54
N TYR A 91 -3.89 13.06 -9.01
CA TYR A 91 -2.72 13.73 -8.47
C TYR A 91 -2.55 15.09 -9.18
N GLU A 92 -2.42 16.17 -8.41
CA GLU A 92 -2.32 17.55 -8.92
C GLU A 92 -0.90 18.12 -8.89
N GLY A 93 0.09 17.33 -8.46
CA GLY A 93 1.48 17.77 -8.37
C GLY A 93 2.30 17.44 -9.62
N GLU A 94 3.61 17.68 -9.54
CA GLU A 94 4.53 17.55 -10.66
C GLU A 94 5.42 16.29 -10.59
N ASN A 95 5.30 15.46 -9.54
CA ASN A 95 6.11 14.25 -9.41
C ASN A 95 5.77 13.23 -10.51
N PRO A 96 6.69 12.90 -11.44
CA PRO A 96 6.40 12.03 -12.56
C PRO A 96 5.92 10.63 -12.16
N ILE A 97 6.37 10.10 -11.02
CA ILE A 97 5.96 8.77 -10.55
C ILE A 97 4.47 8.76 -10.20
N TYR A 98 3.95 9.85 -9.63
CA TYR A 98 2.54 9.99 -9.28
C TYR A 98 1.67 10.49 -10.45
N ILE A 99 2.28 10.91 -11.55
CA ILE A 99 1.59 11.26 -12.81
C ILE A 99 1.45 10.06 -13.75
N HIS A 100 2.43 9.15 -13.74
CA HIS A 100 2.49 8.04 -14.71
C HIS A 100 2.33 6.65 -14.08
N GLY A 101 2.53 6.53 -12.77
CA GLY A 101 2.39 5.30 -12.00
C GLY A 101 3.63 4.42 -11.96
N ALA A 102 3.45 3.23 -11.38
CA ALA A 102 4.51 2.26 -11.20
C ALA A 102 5.16 1.81 -12.52
N LEU A 103 6.44 1.46 -12.46
CA LEU A 103 7.17 0.93 -13.60
C LEU A 103 6.71 -0.50 -13.92
N LYS A 104 6.57 -0.79 -15.21
CA LYS A 104 6.35 -2.12 -15.77
C LYS A 104 7.29 -2.35 -16.95
N LEU A 105 7.39 -3.61 -17.34
CA LEU A 105 8.08 -3.99 -18.56
C LEU A 105 7.24 -3.54 -19.77
N SER A 106 7.90 -2.99 -20.81
CA SER A 106 7.24 -2.65 -22.06
C SER A 106 6.60 -3.87 -22.73
N ASP A 107 5.62 -3.66 -23.62
CA ASP A 107 4.92 -4.75 -24.31
C ASP A 107 5.86 -5.66 -25.11
N ASN A 108 6.89 -5.07 -25.72
CA ASN A 108 7.94 -5.81 -26.43
C ASN A 108 9.04 -6.38 -25.51
N ARG A 109 8.96 -6.11 -24.20
CA ARG A 109 9.85 -6.62 -23.16
C ARG A 109 11.31 -6.17 -23.27
N ARG A 110 11.55 -4.96 -23.79
CA ARG A 110 12.91 -4.43 -24.04
C ARG A 110 13.31 -3.24 -23.17
N TYR A 111 12.36 -2.54 -22.57
CA TYR A 111 12.62 -1.35 -21.74
C TYR A 111 11.56 -1.22 -20.64
N LEU A 112 11.81 -0.32 -19.70
CA LEU A 112 10.84 0.04 -18.68
C LEU A 112 9.95 1.16 -19.18
N VAL A 113 8.67 1.08 -18.82
CA VAL A 113 7.68 2.13 -19.02
C VAL A 113 6.91 2.33 -17.73
N HIS A 114 6.32 3.49 -17.54
CA HIS A 114 5.34 3.70 -16.49
C HIS A 114 4.04 2.93 -16.78
N ALA A 115 3.12 2.93 -15.80
CA ALA A 115 1.86 2.19 -15.90
C ALA A 115 1.01 2.64 -17.11
N ASP A 116 1.06 3.93 -17.44
CA ASP A 116 0.43 4.57 -18.60
C ASP A 116 1.18 4.38 -19.94
N GLY A 117 2.36 3.75 -19.92
CA GLY A 117 3.17 3.48 -21.11
C GLY A 117 4.23 4.54 -21.44
N VAL A 118 4.32 5.63 -20.68
CA VAL A 118 5.39 6.62 -20.86
C VAL A 118 6.76 5.97 -20.64
N PRO A 119 7.74 6.11 -21.55
CA PRO A 119 9.07 5.51 -21.39
C PRO A 119 9.79 5.97 -20.13
N TYR A 120 10.42 5.02 -19.43
CA TYR A 120 11.27 5.31 -18.27
C TYR A 120 12.72 4.94 -18.58
N PHE A 121 13.59 5.95 -18.58
CA PHE A 121 15.03 5.73 -18.70
C PHE A 121 15.63 5.44 -17.33
N TRP A 122 16.02 4.19 -17.11
CA TRP A 122 16.67 3.78 -15.87
C TRP A 122 18.13 4.25 -15.85
N LEU A 123 18.36 5.41 -15.24
CA LEU A 123 19.69 5.90 -14.88
C LEU A 123 19.84 5.82 -13.36
N ALA A 124 20.77 5.00 -12.89
CA ALA A 124 20.96 4.76 -11.47
C ALA A 124 22.45 4.71 -11.11
N ASP A 125 22.72 4.89 -9.83
CA ASP A 125 24.00 4.66 -9.19
C ASP A 125 23.79 3.74 -7.97
N THR A 126 24.86 3.37 -7.29
CA THR A 126 24.83 2.43 -6.17
C THR A 126 25.21 3.11 -4.86
N ALA A 127 24.28 3.19 -3.92
CA ALA A 127 24.49 3.78 -2.59
C ALA A 127 24.12 2.80 -1.46
N TRP A 128 24.90 1.72 -1.32
CA TRP A 128 24.62 0.64 -0.35
C TRP A 128 24.34 1.11 1.08
N ASN A 129 25.06 2.15 1.53
CA ASN A 129 24.94 2.68 2.89
C ASN A 129 24.11 3.99 2.96
N GLY A 130 23.38 4.34 1.90
CA GLY A 130 22.65 5.62 1.83
C GLY A 130 21.66 5.80 2.98
N VAL A 131 20.84 4.79 3.26
CA VAL A 131 19.84 4.82 4.35
C VAL A 131 20.50 4.84 5.74
N LEU A 132 21.63 4.15 5.91
CA LEU A 132 22.38 4.16 7.18
C LEU A 132 23.03 5.52 7.47
N ARG A 133 23.27 6.31 6.42
CA ARG A 133 23.91 7.63 6.51
C ARG A 133 22.92 8.78 6.35
N SER A 134 21.63 8.51 6.12
CA SER A 134 20.63 9.57 6.05
C SER A 134 20.41 10.18 7.43
N THR A 135 20.42 11.50 7.51
CA THR A 135 19.90 12.23 8.66
C THR A 135 18.42 12.50 8.47
N VAL A 136 17.67 12.61 9.57
CA VAL A 136 16.27 13.06 9.51
C VAL A 136 16.27 14.49 8.96
N ALA A 137 15.45 14.73 7.93
CA ALA A 137 15.24 16.05 7.35
C ALA A 137 14.33 16.90 8.24
#